data_AF-A0A660YAD1-F1
#
_entry.id   AF-A0A660YAD1-F1
#
_cell.length_a   1.000
_cell.length_b   1.000
_cell.length_c   1.000
_cell.angle_alpha   90.00
_cell.angle_beta   90.00
_cell.angle_gamma   90.00
#
_symmetry.space_group_name_H-M   'P 1'
#
loop_
_entity.id
_entity.type
_entity.pdbx_description
1 polymer ?
#
loop_
_entity_poly.entity_id
_entity_poly.type
_entity_poly.pdbx_seq_one_letter_code
_entity_poly.pdbx_strand_id
1 'polypeptide(L)' 'MMHDLIPENRIQSDLFDRVDRARSGKLMRTLDEINAAMGPGTLKYAAAGVDPNPRWRTVAEKRSPAYTTNWGQLPEVS' A
#
# COMPACT_ATOMS: atom_id res chain seq x y z
N MET A 1 9.07 15.63 4.72
CA MET A 1 9.96 14.90 5.66
C MET A 1 9.21 13.66 6.12
N MET A 2 9.58 12.48 5.64
CA MET A 2 8.90 11.21 5.94
C MET A 2 9.65 10.54 7.08
N HIS A 3 9.13 10.66 8.31
CA HIS A 3 9.66 9.89 9.43
C HIS A 3 9.25 8.43 9.27
N ASP A 4 10.29 7.61 9.15
CA ASP A 4 10.42 6.22 9.57
C ASP A 4 9.27 5.25 9.30
N LEU A 5 9.60 4.24 8.50
CA LEU A 5 8.93 2.95 8.54
C LEU A 5 9.13 2.37 9.95
N ILE A 6 8.14 2.60 10.82
CA ILE A 6 8.10 1.99 12.14
C ILE A 6 7.56 0.55 12.03
N PRO A 7 8.12 -0.39 12.81
CA PRO A 7 7.57 -1.74 12.91
C PRO A 7 6.08 -1.70 13.28
N GLU A 8 5.28 -2.59 12.70
CA GLU A 8 3.83 -2.68 12.96
C GLU A 8 3.50 -2.82 14.47
N ASN A 9 4.42 -3.39 15.24
CA ASN A 9 4.29 -3.57 16.69
C ASN A 9 4.63 -2.32 17.52
N ARG A 10 5.21 -1.26 16.94
CA ARG A 10 5.54 0.00 17.62
C ARG A 10 4.59 1.10 17.19
N ILE A 11 3.32 0.95 17.55
CA ILE A 11 2.31 1.96 17.32
C ILE A 11 2.35 2.93 18.51
N GLN A 12 2.74 4.18 18.26
CA GLN A 12 2.48 5.25 19.22
C GLN A 12 0.99 5.60 19.13
N SER A 13 0.22 5.18 20.13
CA SER A 13 -1.17 5.58 20.29
C SER A 13 -1.26 7.04 20.72
N ASP A 14 -2.10 7.83 20.07
CA ASP A 14 -2.44 9.17 20.54
C ASP A 14 -3.46 9.07 21.69
N LEU A 15 -3.53 10.11 22.53
CA LEU A 15 -4.45 10.18 23.67
C LEU A 15 -5.94 10.07 23.23
N PHE A 16 -6.22 10.42 21.97
CA PHE A 16 -7.55 10.33 21.36
C PHE A 16 -7.64 9.29 20.25
N ASP A 17 -6.78 8.27 20.25
CA ASP A 17 -6.83 7.22 19.23
C ASP A 17 -8.17 6.45 19.27
N ARG A 18 -8.96 6.64 18.21
CA ARG A 18 -10.27 6.00 18.00
C ARG A 18 -10.22 4.95 16.90
N VAL A 19 -9.03 4.62 16.40
CA VAL A 19 -8.87 3.74 15.25
C VAL A 19 -8.88 2.28 15.70
N ASP A 20 -9.88 1.52 15.25
CA ASP A 20 -9.90 0.07 15.40
C ASP A 20 -8.93 -0.59 14.40
N ARG A 21 -7.69 -0.79 14.86
CA ARG A 21 -6.60 -1.40 14.08
C ARG A 21 -6.90 -2.87 13.73
N ALA A 22 -7.61 -3.60 14.58
CA ALA A 22 -7.93 -5.02 14.33
C ALA A 22 -8.92 -5.15 13.16
N ARG A 23 -9.95 -4.30 13.15
CA ARG A 23 -10.89 -4.19 12.02
C ARG A 23 -10.19 -3.71 10.76
N SER A 24 -9.33 -2.71 10.86
CA SER A 24 -8.55 -2.18 9.73
C SER A 24 -7.64 -3.24 9.11
N GLY A 25 -6.92 -4.01 9.92
CA GLY A 25 -6.07 -5.10 9.46
C GLY A 25 -6.85 -6.23 8.78
N LYS A 26 -8.03 -6.58 9.30
CA LYS A 26 -8.91 -7.57 8.64
C LYS A 26 -9.39 -7.05 7.28
N LEU A 27 -9.81 -5.79 7.20
CA LEU A 27 -10.23 -5.16 5.95
C LEU A 27 -9.10 -5.15 4.90
N MET A 28 -7.89 -4.74 5.29
CA MET A 28 -6.74 -4.73 4.38
C MET A 28 -6.42 -6.13 3.85
N ARG A 29 -6.39 -7.15 4.71
CA ARG A 29 -6.17 -8.55 4.27
C ARG A 29 -7.21 -9.00 3.25
N THR A 30 -8.49 -8.73 3.49
CA THR A 30 -9.54 -9.10 2.53
C THR A 30 -9.41 -8.35 1.20
N LEU A 31 -9.02 -7.07 1.24
CA LEU A 31 -8.73 -6.31 0.01
C LEU A 31 -7.55 -6.91 -0.76
N ASP A 32 -6.48 -7.29 -0.06
CA ASP A 32 -5.30 -7.90 -0.67
C ASP A 32 -5.61 -9.26 -1.29
N GLU A 33 -6.38 -10.10 -0.61
CA GLU A 33 -6.86 -11.39 -1.14
C GLU A 33 -7.64 -11.22 -2.45
N ILE A 34 -8.55 -10.24 -2.50
CA ILE A 34 -9.34 -10.00 -3.71
C ILE A 34 -8.48 -9.37 -4.82
N ASN A 35 -7.56 -8.46 -4.48
CA ASN A 35 -6.63 -7.90 -5.44
C ASN A 35 -5.68 -8.96 -6.01
N ALA A 36 -5.29 -9.98 -5.22
CA ALA A 36 -4.50 -11.11 -5.71
C ALA A 36 -5.28 -11.98 -6.69
N ALA A 37 -6.58 -12.17 -6.46
CA ALA A 37 -7.43 -13.00 -7.32
C ALA A 37 -7.90 -12.29 -8.60
N MET A 38 -8.24 -10.99 -8.51
CA MET A 38 -8.88 -10.23 -9.60
C MET A 38 -7.98 -9.17 -10.24
N GLY A 39 -6.75 -9.02 -9.75
CA GLY A 39 -5.81 -8.00 -10.21
C GLY A 39 -5.95 -6.65 -9.47
N PRO A 40 -4.88 -5.84 -9.49
CA PRO A 40 -4.82 -4.58 -8.76
C PRO A 40 -5.80 -3.54 -9.32
N GLY A 41 -6.51 -2.86 -8.42
CA GLY A 41 -7.45 -1.77 -8.77
C GLY A 41 -8.87 -2.23 -9.08
N THR A 42 -9.18 -3.52 -8.89
CA THR A 42 -10.54 -4.06 -8.99
C THR A 42 -11.45 -3.55 -7.87
N LEU A 43 -10.91 -3.44 -6.65
CA LEU A 43 -11.59 -2.80 -5.52
C LEU A 43 -10.98 -1.43 -5.24
N LYS A 44 -11.85 -0.45 -5.04
CA LYS A 44 -11.48 0.92 -4.72
C LYS A 44 -12.37 1.41 -3.58
N TYR A 45 -11.78 2.19 -2.67
CA TYR A 45 -12.58 2.88 -1.66
C TYR A 45 -13.51 3.88 -2.35
N ALA A 46 -14.80 3.87 -2.00
CA ALA A 46 -15.76 4.84 -2.55
C ALA A 46 -15.33 6.29 -2.27
N ALA A 47 -14.67 6.53 -1.14
CA ALA A 47 -14.11 7.83 -0.77
C ALA A 47 -12.94 8.29 -1.69
N ALA A 48 -12.29 7.38 -2.42
CA ALA A 48 -11.23 7.72 -3.38
C ALA A 48 -11.78 8.19 -4.74
N GLY A 49 -13.10 8.21 -4.90
CA GLY A 49 -13.76 8.51 -6.17
C GLY A 49 -13.93 7.27 -7.05
N VAL A 50 -15.06 7.18 -7.73
CA VAL A 50 -15.43 6.05 -8.61
C VAL A 50 -14.98 6.25 -10.05
N ASP A 51 -14.29 7.35 -10.34
CA ASP A 51 -13.85 7.67 -11.70
C ASP A 51 -12.88 6.57 -12.20
N PRO A 52 -13.22 5.86 -13.29
CA PRO A 52 -12.33 4.87 -13.87
C PRO A 52 -11.07 5.48 -14.49
N ASN A 53 -11.08 6.78 -14.83
CA ASN A 53 -9.95 7.50 -15.41
C ASN A 53 -9.67 8.84 -14.67
N PRO A 54 -9.21 8.78 -13.41
CA PRO A 54 -8.96 9.98 -12.63
C PRO A 54 -7.89 10.84 -13.32
N ARG A 55 -8.15 12.15 -13.42
CA ARG A 55 -7.22 13.15 -14.00
C ARG A 55 -5.83 13.10 -13.38
N TRP A 56 -5.72 12.63 -12.14
CA TRP A 56 -4.47 12.39 -11.44
C TRP A 56 -4.38 10.92 -11.04
N ARG A 57 -3.72 10.12 -11.88
CA ARG A 57 -3.30 8.76 -11.56
C ARG A 57 -1.81 8.78 -11.24
N THR A 58 -1.39 8.18 -10.12
CA THR A 58 0.03 7.96 -9.85
C THR A 58 0.59 6.98 -10.88
N VAL A 59 1.35 7.52 -11.83
CA VAL A 59 2.02 6.75 -12.88
C VAL A 59 3.49 6.63 -12.51
N ALA A 60 3.94 5.42 -12.23
CA ALA A 60 5.31 5.11 -11.83
C ALA A 60 6.14 4.53 -12.99
N GLU A 61 6.01 5.11 -14.19
CA GLU A 61 6.69 4.64 -15.41
C GLU A 61 8.22 4.71 -15.34
N LYS A 62 8.76 5.62 -14.52
CA LYS A 62 10.21 5.79 -14.30
C LYS A 62 10.66 5.28 -12.93
N ARG A 63 10.00 4.26 -12.38
CA ARG A 63 10.41 3.69 -11.10
C ARG A 63 11.74 2.96 -11.26
N SER A 64 12.75 3.37 -10.49
CA SER A 64 14.00 2.61 -10.41
C SER A 64 13.73 1.22 -9.83
N PRO A 65 14.54 0.21 -10.16
CA PRO A 65 14.41 -1.10 -9.55
C PRO A 65 14.56 -1.00 -8.02
N ALA A 66 13.82 -1.84 -7.31
CA ALA A 66 13.70 -1.84 -5.86
C ALA A 66 14.88 -2.58 -5.21
N TYR A 67 16.09 -2.07 -5.40
CA TYR A 67 17.34 -2.74 -5.00
C TYR A 67 17.43 -3.11 -3.51
N THR A 68 16.77 -2.35 -2.64
CA THR A 68 16.84 -2.55 -1.18
C THR A 68 15.68 -3.35 -0.61
N THR A 69 14.59 -3.53 -1.37
CA THR A 69 13.36 -4.17 -0.87
C THR A 69 12.92 -5.37 -1.70
N ASN A 70 13.55 -5.62 -2.86
CA ASN A 70 13.28 -6.78 -3.70
C ASN A 70 14.58 -7.34 -4.28
N TRP A 71 15.01 -8.48 -3.75
CA TRP A 71 16.22 -9.21 -4.19
C TRP A 71 16.20 -9.60 -5.67
N GLY A 72 15.01 -9.85 -6.25
CA GLY A 72 14.86 -10.18 -7.67
C GLY A 72 15.01 -8.99 -8.63
N GLN A 73 15.25 -7.79 -8.10
CA GLN A 73 15.49 -6.57 -8.89
C GLN A 73 16.93 -6.06 -8.76
N LEU A 74 17.82 -6.85 -8.14
CA LEU A 74 19.24 -6.53 -8.09
C LEU A 74 19.88 -6.67 -9.47
N PRO A 75 20.83 -5.79 -9.83
CA PRO A 75 21.54 -5.91 -11.08
C PRO A 75 22.45 -7.14 -11.05
N GLU A 76 22.30 -8.02 -12.05
CA GLU A 76 23.21 -9.14 -12.25
C GLU A 76 24.51 -8.64 -12.87
N VAL A 77 25.64 -9.11 -12.33
CA VAL A 77 26.99 -8.79 -12.86
C VAL A 77 27.43 -10.00 -13.68
N SER A 78 27.67 -9.78 -14.97
CA SER A 78 28.26 -10.75 -15.90
C SER A 78 29.76 -10.57 -16.06
#